data_AF-A0A953UGN7-F1
#
_entry.id   AF-A0A953UGN7-F1
#
_cell.length_a   1.000
_cell.length_b   1.000
_cell.length_c   1.000
_cell.angle_alpha   90.00
_cell.angle_beta   90.00
_cell.angle_gamma   90.00
#
_symmetry.space_group_name_H-M   'P 1'
#
loop_
_entity.id
_entity.type
_entity.pdbx_description
1 polymer ?
#
loop_
_entity_poly.entity_id
_entity_poly.type
_entity_poly.pdbx_seq_one_letter_code
_entity_poly.pdbx_strand_id
1 'polypeptide(L)'
;MTSVLARICLAAVSLPSSQATIVVVYEPGVDAYAEALEGLGASLGSNAFRVVDLRDGDPSLTSALGAKDTQLVIAVGGRALAEVQSRKASAPVLATMVLHSSEVEGTAHVDLDVPLSIELGAMRALWPQRVRVGIVRNPGRSRYSAEALESRARKEGFTPLVVDCDGPGRLLKAVAAMKGKVDFLVCFPDPDLYNPLTIKPLVMASLESRLPIVGFSPAFVRAGAAAGIYPDYRETGRQTAEVALRMMHGEDHGADDGPRKVRVAINQRIARLLGVEFQTSALSVEVFR
;
A
#
# COMPACT_ATOMS: atom_id res chain seq x y z
N MET A 1 2.22 -73.33 -28.63
CA MET A 1 1.54 -72.37 -29.54
C MET A 1 0.62 -71.51 -28.67
N THR A 2 1.22 -70.48 -28.05
CA THR A 2 1.10 -69.05 -28.38
C THR A 2 -0.11 -68.39 -27.71
N SER A 3 0.17 -67.81 -26.54
CA SER A 3 -0.65 -66.88 -25.76
C SER A 3 -0.77 -65.53 -26.46
N VAL A 4 -1.98 -64.95 -26.49
CA VAL A 4 -2.19 -63.54 -26.88
C VAL A 4 -2.77 -62.80 -25.68
N LEU A 5 -1.94 -61.98 -25.05
CA LEU A 5 -2.30 -60.99 -24.04
C LEU A 5 -2.54 -59.66 -24.77
N ALA A 6 -3.79 -59.21 -24.82
CA ALA A 6 -4.16 -57.89 -25.34
C ALA A 6 -3.78 -56.82 -24.31
N ARG A 7 -2.80 -55.97 -24.65
CA ARG A 7 -2.46 -54.78 -23.87
C ARG A 7 -3.42 -53.64 -24.24
N ILE A 8 -4.28 -53.28 -23.29
CA ILE A 8 -5.05 -52.03 -23.33
C ILE A 8 -4.09 -50.91 -22.97
N CYS A 9 -3.65 -50.14 -23.99
CA CYS A 9 -2.97 -48.87 -23.77
C CYS A 9 -4.01 -47.83 -23.37
N LEU A 10 -4.15 -47.58 -22.07
CA LEU A 10 -4.84 -46.41 -21.54
C LEU A 10 -3.93 -45.20 -21.82
N ALA A 11 -4.19 -44.47 -22.90
CA ALA A 11 -3.54 -43.20 -23.14
C ALA A 11 -4.00 -42.23 -22.06
N ALA A 12 -3.12 -41.94 -21.09
CA ALA A 12 -3.30 -40.83 -20.19
C ALA A 12 -3.26 -39.55 -21.03
N VAL A 13 -4.44 -38.98 -21.32
CA VAL A 13 -4.54 -37.61 -21.81
C VAL A 13 -4.09 -36.71 -20.67
N SER A 14 -2.80 -36.39 -20.66
CA SER A 14 -2.26 -35.30 -19.86
C SER A 14 -2.91 -34.01 -20.35
N LEU A 15 -3.87 -33.50 -19.56
CA LEU A 15 -4.35 -32.13 -19.69
C LEU A 15 -3.12 -31.19 -19.70
N PRO A 16 -3.07 -30.18 -20.57
CA PRO A 16 -2.02 -29.17 -20.47
C PRO A 16 -2.08 -28.60 -19.05
N SER A 17 -1.00 -28.70 -18.29
CA SER A 17 -0.85 -27.88 -17.11
C SER A 17 -0.97 -26.44 -17.60
N SER A 18 -2.03 -25.73 -17.21
CA SER A 18 -2.19 -24.31 -17.51
C SER A 18 -0.97 -23.59 -16.94
N GLN A 19 0.04 -23.38 -17.78
CA GLN A 19 1.26 -22.70 -17.41
C GLN A 19 0.84 -21.25 -17.16
N ALA A 20 0.96 -20.80 -15.92
CA ALA A 20 0.46 -19.50 -15.51
C ALA A 20 1.08 -18.40 -16.39
N THR A 21 0.23 -17.65 -17.11
CA THR A 21 0.63 -16.59 -18.03
C THR A 21 0.95 -15.27 -17.32
N ILE A 22 0.65 -15.20 -16.02
CA ILE A 22 0.95 -14.05 -15.16
C ILE A 22 2.10 -14.42 -14.21
N VAL A 23 3.10 -13.54 -14.11
CA VAL A 23 4.15 -13.62 -13.09
C VAL A 23 3.95 -12.50 -12.07
N VAL A 24 3.80 -12.85 -10.80
CA VAL A 24 3.72 -11.89 -9.69
C VAL A 24 5.07 -11.84 -8.98
N VAL A 25 5.69 -10.67 -8.93
CA VAL A 25 6.96 -10.43 -8.23
C VAL A 25 6.69 -9.56 -7.01
N TYR A 26 7.11 -9.99 -5.82
CA TYR A 26 6.88 -9.25 -4.58
C TYR A 26 8.01 -9.47 -3.56
N GLU A 27 8.14 -8.56 -2.61
CA GLU A 27 9.03 -8.74 -1.45
C GLU A 27 8.32 -9.55 -0.34
N PRO A 28 8.87 -10.69 0.10
CA PRO A 28 8.30 -11.44 1.22
C PRO A 28 8.52 -10.72 2.56
N GLY A 29 7.65 -10.97 3.53
CA GLY A 29 7.76 -10.43 4.89
C GLY A 29 7.01 -9.10 5.13
N VAL A 30 6.23 -8.64 4.16
CA VAL A 30 5.35 -7.47 4.30
C VAL A 30 3.88 -7.92 4.32
N ASP A 31 3.21 -7.81 5.48
CA ASP A 31 1.82 -8.24 5.68
C ASP A 31 0.86 -7.67 4.61
N ALA A 32 1.02 -6.39 4.27
CA ALA A 32 0.19 -5.72 3.28
C ALA A 32 0.30 -6.37 1.88
N TYR A 33 1.50 -6.84 1.52
CA TYR A 33 1.70 -7.52 0.24
C TYR A 33 1.06 -8.91 0.27
N ALA A 34 1.17 -9.64 1.38
CA ALA A 34 0.48 -10.92 1.54
C ALA A 34 -1.05 -10.76 1.39
N GLU A 35 -1.65 -9.76 2.04
CA GLU A 35 -3.08 -9.46 1.88
C GLU A 35 -3.46 -9.15 0.42
N ALA A 36 -2.63 -8.39 -0.30
CA ALA A 36 -2.83 -8.09 -1.72
C ALA A 36 -2.72 -9.34 -2.60
N LEU A 37 -1.75 -10.22 -2.35
CA LEU A 37 -1.63 -11.51 -3.04
C LEU A 37 -2.86 -12.41 -2.81
N GLU A 38 -3.43 -12.40 -1.61
CA GLU A 38 -4.69 -13.11 -1.35
C GLU A 38 -5.87 -12.51 -2.13
N GLY A 39 -5.92 -11.18 -2.29
CA GLY A 39 -6.90 -10.50 -3.13
C GLY A 39 -6.78 -10.86 -4.62
N LEU A 40 -5.55 -10.89 -5.13
CA LEU A 40 -5.22 -11.37 -6.48
C LEU A 40 -5.68 -12.82 -6.66
N GLY A 41 -5.31 -13.70 -5.73
CA GLY A 41 -5.69 -15.12 -5.72
C GLY A 41 -7.20 -15.35 -5.72
N ALA A 42 -7.94 -14.55 -4.94
CA ALA A 42 -9.40 -14.63 -4.88
C ALA A 42 -10.10 -14.25 -6.20
N SER A 43 -9.47 -13.41 -7.03
CA SER A 43 -10.07 -12.87 -8.26
C SER A 43 -9.61 -13.60 -9.51
N LEU A 44 -8.31 -13.92 -9.61
CA LEU A 44 -7.71 -14.63 -10.76
C LEU A 44 -7.77 -16.15 -10.60
N GLY A 45 -7.88 -16.65 -9.37
CA GLY A 45 -7.66 -18.05 -9.02
C GLY A 45 -6.18 -18.32 -8.67
N SER A 46 -5.94 -19.09 -7.61
CA SER A 46 -4.59 -19.30 -7.06
C SER A 46 -3.59 -19.97 -8.00
N ASN A 47 -4.07 -20.64 -9.06
CA ASN A 47 -3.22 -21.31 -10.06
C ASN A 47 -3.05 -20.49 -11.35
N ALA A 48 -3.64 -19.30 -11.44
CA ALA A 48 -3.59 -18.46 -12.65
C ALA A 48 -2.29 -17.64 -12.77
N PHE A 49 -1.53 -17.49 -11.68
CA PHE A 49 -0.26 -16.77 -11.67
C PHE A 49 0.82 -17.55 -10.93
N ARG A 50 2.08 -17.36 -11.37
CA ARG A 50 3.26 -17.83 -10.65
C ARG A 50 3.77 -16.70 -9.77
N VAL A 51 3.97 -16.98 -8.48
CA VAL A 51 4.61 -16.06 -7.55
C VAL A 51 6.13 -16.25 -7.57
N VAL A 52 6.87 -15.15 -7.63
CA VAL A 52 8.33 -15.09 -7.52
C VAL A 52 8.66 -14.19 -6.33
N ASP A 53 9.23 -14.78 -5.28
CA ASP A 53 9.77 -14.03 -4.16
C ASP A 53 10.97 -13.22 -4.63
N LEU A 54 10.95 -11.92 -4.40
CA LEU A 54 12.11 -11.08 -4.63
C LEU A 54 13.16 -11.35 -3.57
N ARG A 55 14.28 -11.96 -3.99
CA ARG A 55 15.48 -12.17 -3.19
C ARG A 55 16.67 -11.65 -3.98
N ASP A 56 17.63 -11.03 -3.29
CA ASP A 56 18.80 -10.45 -3.93
C ASP A 56 19.57 -11.50 -4.74
N GLY A 57 19.79 -11.23 -6.03
CA GLY A 57 20.55 -12.11 -6.92
C GLY A 57 19.83 -13.40 -7.35
N ASP A 58 18.51 -13.52 -7.14
CA ASP A 58 17.77 -14.75 -7.49
C ASP A 58 17.68 -14.97 -9.03
N PRO A 59 18.27 -16.06 -9.57
CA PRO A 59 18.20 -16.38 -10.99
C PRO A 59 16.77 -16.69 -11.49
N SER A 60 15.87 -17.09 -10.59
CA SER A 60 14.49 -17.44 -10.93
C SER A 60 13.71 -16.24 -11.48
N LEU A 61 14.01 -15.03 -11.01
CA LEU A 61 13.38 -13.81 -11.49
C LEU A 61 13.75 -13.52 -12.94
N THR A 62 15.04 -13.58 -13.28
CA THR A 62 15.50 -13.38 -14.67
C THR A 62 14.86 -14.42 -15.62
N SER A 63 14.83 -15.68 -15.20
CA SER A 63 14.17 -16.73 -16.00
C SER A 63 12.67 -16.50 -16.13
N ALA A 64 12.01 -15.96 -15.11
CA ALA A 64 10.58 -15.72 -15.14
C ALA A 64 10.19 -14.54 -16.04
N LEU A 65 10.98 -13.46 -16.01
CA LEU A 65 10.75 -12.25 -16.82
C LEU A 65 11.11 -12.42 -18.30
N GLY A 66 12.01 -13.35 -18.62
CA GLY A 66 12.41 -13.69 -19.99
C GLY A 66 11.60 -14.82 -20.64
N ALA A 67 10.64 -15.41 -19.92
CA ALA A 67 9.84 -16.50 -20.42
C ALA A 67 8.83 -15.99 -21.48
N LYS A 68 8.81 -16.61 -22.67
CA LYS A 68 8.00 -16.16 -23.82
C LYS A 68 6.49 -16.32 -23.61
N ASP A 69 6.10 -17.16 -22.67
CA ASP A 69 4.73 -17.47 -22.27
C ASP A 69 4.19 -16.52 -21.19
N THR A 70 5.06 -15.69 -20.57
CA THR A 70 4.63 -14.61 -19.68
C THR A 70 3.92 -13.53 -20.49
N GLN A 71 2.62 -13.35 -20.25
CA GLN A 71 1.78 -12.32 -20.87
C GLN A 71 1.70 -11.04 -20.04
N LEU A 72 1.89 -11.13 -18.72
CA LEU A 72 1.87 -9.99 -17.81
C LEU A 72 2.78 -10.22 -16.61
N VAL A 73 3.49 -9.17 -16.19
CA VAL A 73 4.21 -9.14 -14.92
C VAL A 73 3.51 -8.19 -13.97
N ILE A 74 3.14 -8.67 -12.78
CA ILE A 74 2.60 -7.83 -11.70
C ILE A 74 3.72 -7.61 -10.68
N ALA A 75 4.16 -6.37 -10.53
CA ALA A 75 5.16 -5.96 -9.54
C ALA A 75 4.46 -5.40 -8.30
N VAL A 76 4.62 -6.07 -7.16
CA VAL A 76 3.99 -5.70 -5.88
C VAL A 76 5.03 -4.99 -5.01
N GLY A 77 4.90 -3.68 -4.88
CA GLY A 77 5.81 -2.82 -4.12
C GLY A 77 6.93 -2.19 -4.95
N GLY A 78 7.45 -1.05 -4.48
CA GLY A 78 8.43 -0.25 -5.21
C GLY A 78 9.73 -0.98 -5.53
N ARG A 79 10.23 -1.82 -4.61
CA ARG A 79 11.43 -2.64 -4.88
C ARG A 79 11.21 -3.69 -5.96
N ALA A 80 10.05 -4.35 -5.95
CA ALA A 80 9.71 -5.31 -7.01
C ALA A 80 9.60 -4.61 -8.36
N LEU A 81 9.00 -3.42 -8.40
CA LEU A 81 8.91 -2.62 -9.63
C LEU A 81 10.29 -2.26 -10.16
N ALA A 82 11.17 -1.71 -9.32
CA ALA A 82 12.53 -1.33 -9.71
C ALA A 82 13.33 -2.52 -10.25
N GLU A 83 13.20 -3.69 -9.62
CA GLU A 83 13.87 -4.93 -10.01
C GLU A 83 13.33 -5.54 -11.32
N VAL A 84 12.03 -5.38 -11.58
CA VAL A 84 11.41 -5.80 -12.86
C VAL A 84 11.82 -4.85 -13.99
N GLN A 85 11.82 -3.54 -13.74
CA GLN A 85 12.22 -2.52 -14.71
C GLN A 85 13.71 -2.63 -15.07
N SER A 86 14.59 -2.83 -14.08
CA SER A 86 16.04 -2.94 -14.31
C SER A 86 16.43 -4.13 -15.20
N ARG A 87 15.65 -5.23 -15.11
CA ARG A 87 15.84 -6.44 -15.93
C ARG A 87 15.15 -6.38 -17.29
N LYS A 88 14.39 -5.31 -17.59
CA LYS A 88 13.67 -5.11 -18.85
C LYS A 88 12.78 -6.31 -19.22
N ALA A 89 11.78 -6.56 -18.39
CA ALA A 89 10.78 -7.60 -18.67
C ALA A 89 10.23 -7.48 -20.10
N SER A 90 10.08 -8.62 -20.79
CA SER A 90 9.58 -8.65 -22.18
C SER A 90 8.07 -8.47 -22.26
N ALA A 91 7.35 -8.82 -21.19
CA ALA A 91 5.92 -8.65 -21.07
C ALA A 91 5.57 -7.27 -20.48
N PRO A 92 4.35 -6.76 -20.73
CA PRO A 92 3.81 -5.59 -20.02
C PRO A 92 3.92 -5.74 -18.50
N VAL A 93 4.14 -4.62 -17.82
CA VAL A 93 4.26 -4.54 -16.36
C VAL A 93 3.07 -3.78 -15.78
N LEU A 94 2.43 -4.38 -14.78
CA LEU A 94 1.42 -3.75 -13.92
C LEU A 94 2.03 -3.60 -12.53
N ALA A 95 2.19 -2.37 -12.05
CA ALA A 95 2.60 -2.10 -10.68
C ALA A 95 1.37 -2.07 -9.74
N THR A 96 1.55 -2.53 -8.51
CA THR A 96 0.57 -2.36 -7.45
C THR A 96 1.31 -2.22 -6.14
N MET A 97 0.61 -1.77 -5.09
CA MET A 97 1.23 -1.58 -3.79
C MET A 97 2.41 -0.59 -3.85
N VAL A 98 2.34 0.40 -4.75
CA VAL A 98 3.33 1.44 -4.99
C VAL A 98 2.77 2.82 -4.62
N LEU A 99 3.64 3.72 -4.19
CA LEU A 99 3.27 5.13 -4.00
C LEU A 99 3.42 5.86 -5.32
N HIS A 100 2.57 6.86 -5.55
CA HIS A 100 2.63 7.71 -6.72
C HIS A 100 3.96 8.46 -6.76
N SER A 101 4.71 8.24 -7.83
CA SER A 101 6.04 8.83 -8.04
C SER A 101 6.39 8.84 -9.53
N SER A 102 7.48 9.53 -9.88
CA SER A 102 8.01 9.47 -11.24
C SER A 102 8.45 8.06 -11.67
N GLU A 103 8.66 7.13 -10.72
CA GLU A 103 9.11 5.76 -11.01
C GLU A 103 7.98 4.88 -11.59
N VAL A 104 6.72 5.24 -11.32
CA VAL A 104 5.54 4.57 -11.86
C VAL A 104 5.00 5.25 -13.12
N GLU A 105 5.46 6.46 -13.46
CA GLU A 105 5.02 7.18 -14.66
C GLU A 105 5.28 6.35 -15.94
N GLY A 106 4.24 6.18 -16.75
CA GLY A 106 4.30 5.38 -17.98
C GLY A 106 4.22 3.86 -17.78
N THR A 107 4.08 3.39 -16.53
CA THR A 107 3.74 1.99 -16.21
C THR A 107 2.31 1.93 -15.71
N ALA A 108 1.51 0.96 -16.18
CA ALA A 108 0.16 0.75 -15.64
C ALA A 108 0.26 0.46 -14.15
N HIS A 109 -0.53 1.12 -13.30
CA HIS A 109 -0.41 0.94 -11.86
C HIS A 109 -1.71 1.09 -11.07
N VAL A 110 -1.72 0.50 -9.87
CA VAL A 110 -2.71 0.75 -8.82
C VAL A 110 -2.00 1.43 -7.64
N ASP A 111 -2.33 2.70 -7.41
CA ASP A 111 -1.74 3.54 -6.36
C ASP A 111 -2.14 3.07 -4.95
N LEU A 112 -1.21 3.15 -4.00
CA LEU A 112 -1.49 3.05 -2.56
C LEU A 112 -1.97 4.36 -1.93
N ASP A 113 -1.75 5.47 -2.61
CA ASP A 113 -2.04 6.82 -2.13
C ASP A 113 -3.52 6.97 -1.79
N VAL A 114 -3.84 7.00 -0.49
CA VAL A 114 -5.18 7.35 -0.04
C VAL A 114 -5.40 8.84 -0.33
N PRO A 115 -6.48 9.22 -1.04
CA PRO A 115 -6.76 10.62 -1.29
C PRO A 115 -6.93 11.40 0.02
N LEU A 116 -6.30 12.57 0.12
CA LEU A 116 -6.36 13.41 1.33
C LEU A 116 -7.79 13.71 1.79
N SER A 117 -8.74 13.86 0.87
CA SER A 117 -10.16 14.06 1.22
C SER A 117 -10.76 12.86 1.95
N ILE A 118 -10.39 11.64 1.56
CA ILE A 118 -10.82 10.41 2.24
C ILE A 118 -10.18 10.33 3.64
N GLU A 119 -8.89 10.67 3.76
CA GLU A 119 -8.23 10.71 5.07
C GLU A 119 -8.89 11.73 6.00
N LEU A 120 -9.11 12.96 5.52
CA LEU A 120 -9.73 14.04 6.29
C LEU A 120 -11.20 13.75 6.63
N GLY A 121 -11.94 13.09 5.74
CA GLY A 121 -13.29 12.61 6.01
C GLY A 121 -13.33 11.58 7.14
N ALA A 122 -12.41 10.60 7.14
CA ALA A 122 -12.29 9.64 8.23
C ALA A 122 -11.87 10.31 9.55
N MET A 123 -10.97 11.29 9.51
CA MET A 123 -10.59 12.07 10.70
C MET A 123 -11.74 12.91 11.23
N ARG A 124 -12.56 13.50 10.36
CA ARG A 124 -13.79 14.20 10.75
C ARG A 124 -14.75 13.26 11.47
N ALA A 125 -14.90 12.03 10.99
CA ALA A 125 -15.74 11.02 11.64
C ALA A 125 -15.20 10.62 13.02
N LEU A 126 -13.88 10.44 13.15
CA LEU A 126 -13.23 10.09 14.41
C LEU A 126 -13.25 11.24 15.44
N TRP A 127 -13.07 12.48 14.99
CA TRP A 127 -12.97 13.67 15.84
C TRP A 127 -13.69 14.89 15.23
N PRO A 128 -15.03 14.99 15.32
CA PRO A 128 -15.74 16.06 14.61
C PRO A 128 -15.37 17.47 15.05
N GLN A 129 -14.99 17.64 16.32
CA GLN A 129 -14.63 18.91 16.92
C GLN A 129 -13.15 19.30 16.71
N ARG A 130 -12.30 18.38 16.23
CA ARG A 130 -10.88 18.66 15.96
C ARG A 130 -10.73 19.09 14.50
N VAL A 131 -10.28 20.31 14.29
CA VAL A 131 -10.20 20.93 12.95
C VAL A 131 -8.79 21.38 12.60
N ARG A 132 -7.87 21.50 13.57
CA ARG A 132 -6.50 21.96 13.33
C ARG A 132 -5.64 20.74 13.00
N VAL A 133 -5.24 20.60 11.75
CA VAL A 133 -4.47 19.44 11.28
C VAL A 133 -3.02 19.80 11.06
N GLY A 134 -2.11 19.08 11.70
CA GLY A 134 -0.69 19.13 11.38
C GLY A 134 -0.38 18.14 10.28
N ILE A 135 0.41 18.54 9.28
CA ILE A 135 0.83 17.66 8.19
C ILE A 135 2.35 17.77 8.05
N VAL A 136 3.06 16.66 8.22
CA VAL A 136 4.49 16.60 7.91
C VAL A 136 4.64 16.03 6.51
N ARG A 137 5.32 16.77 5.63
CA ARG A 137 5.60 16.36 4.25
C ARG A 137 7.10 16.37 3.97
N ASN A 138 7.55 15.49 3.10
CA ASN A 138 8.89 15.53 2.53
C ASN A 138 8.84 16.16 1.13
N PRO A 139 9.37 17.37 0.91
CA PRO A 139 9.30 18.03 -0.39
C PRO A 139 9.88 17.23 -1.55
N GLY A 140 10.87 16.36 -1.29
CA GLY A 140 11.50 15.53 -2.31
C GLY A 140 10.71 14.27 -2.69
N ARG A 141 9.65 13.92 -1.93
CA ARG A 141 8.85 12.71 -2.15
C ARG A 141 7.35 12.95 -2.26
N SER A 142 6.85 14.03 -1.65
CA SER A 142 5.41 14.23 -1.50
C SER A 142 4.77 14.58 -2.84
N ARG A 143 3.71 13.83 -3.19
CA ARG A 143 2.88 14.05 -4.40
C ARG A 143 2.36 15.49 -4.52
N TYR A 144 2.07 16.14 -3.41
CA TYR A 144 1.47 17.48 -3.37
C TYR A 144 2.42 18.50 -2.78
N SER A 145 2.39 19.73 -3.30
CA SER A 145 3.04 20.90 -2.69
C SER A 145 2.39 21.25 -1.34
N ALA A 146 3.06 22.06 -0.53
CA ALA A 146 2.51 22.52 0.74
C ALA A 146 1.21 23.31 0.52
N GLU A 147 1.19 24.22 -0.45
CA GLU A 147 0.03 25.02 -0.81
C GLU A 147 -1.14 24.16 -1.30
N ALA A 148 -0.85 23.09 -2.06
CA ALA A 148 -1.87 22.16 -2.52
C ALA A 148 -2.49 21.37 -1.35
N LEU A 149 -1.67 20.89 -0.41
CA LEU A 149 -2.16 20.22 0.81
C LEU A 149 -2.99 21.18 1.66
N GLU A 150 -2.53 22.41 1.85
CA GLU A 150 -3.27 23.42 2.61
C GLU A 150 -4.62 23.74 1.96
N SER A 151 -4.64 24.00 0.65
CA SER A 151 -5.85 24.31 -0.09
C SER A 151 -6.87 23.16 0.01
N ARG A 152 -6.42 21.92 -0.18
CA ARG A 152 -7.27 20.72 -0.07
C ARG A 152 -7.81 20.54 1.35
N ALA A 153 -6.97 20.66 2.37
CA ALA A 153 -7.41 20.53 3.75
C ALA A 153 -8.43 21.61 4.15
N ARG A 154 -8.23 22.86 3.68
CA ARG A 154 -9.20 23.95 3.90
C ARG A 154 -10.54 23.68 3.23
N LYS A 155 -10.55 23.10 2.01
CA LYS A 155 -11.79 22.70 1.32
C LYS A 155 -12.60 21.66 2.11
N GLU A 156 -11.92 20.79 2.86
CA GLU A 156 -12.54 19.80 3.76
C GLU A 156 -12.88 20.38 5.17
N GLY A 157 -12.77 21.70 5.35
CA GLY A 157 -13.10 22.38 6.60
C GLY A 157 -12.07 22.19 7.73
N PHE A 158 -10.82 21.91 7.39
CA PHE A 158 -9.71 21.87 8.34
C PHE A 158 -8.87 23.15 8.29
N THR A 159 -8.16 23.42 9.38
CA THR A 159 -7.14 24.47 9.50
C THR A 159 -5.76 23.79 9.47
N PRO A 160 -5.10 23.72 8.30
CA PRO A 160 -3.84 23.01 8.15
C PRO A 160 -2.65 23.82 8.68
N LEU A 161 -1.67 23.11 9.22
CA LEU A 161 -0.30 23.54 9.40
C LEU A 161 0.60 22.51 8.74
N VAL A 162 1.09 22.82 7.54
CA VAL A 162 2.02 21.95 6.81
C VAL A 162 3.45 22.32 7.19
N VAL A 163 4.28 21.33 7.52
CA VAL A 163 5.70 21.52 7.81
C VAL A 163 6.52 20.59 6.92
N ASP A 164 7.46 21.19 6.19
CA ASP A 164 8.43 20.46 5.40
C ASP A 164 9.48 19.77 6.30
N CYS A 165 9.74 18.50 6.01
CA CYS A 165 10.73 17.68 6.67
C CYS A 165 11.43 16.83 5.60
N ASP A 166 12.65 17.23 5.25
CA ASP A 166 13.50 16.63 4.22
C ASP A 166 14.33 15.44 4.72
N GLY A 167 14.13 15.00 5.97
CA GLY A 167 14.82 13.84 6.49
C GLY A 167 14.59 13.53 7.97
N PRO A 168 14.98 12.32 8.41
CA PRO A 168 14.65 11.78 9.72
C PRO A 168 15.21 12.61 10.88
N GLY A 169 16.38 13.23 10.70
CA GLY A 169 17.03 14.07 11.72
C GLY A 169 16.27 15.34 12.10
N ARG A 170 15.31 15.79 11.26
CA ARG A 170 14.49 16.97 11.53
C ARG A 170 13.07 16.64 11.99
N LEU A 171 12.67 15.37 11.93
CA LEU A 171 11.29 14.93 12.17
C LEU A 171 10.77 15.35 13.55
N LEU A 172 11.53 15.08 14.62
CA LEU A 172 11.11 15.44 15.98
C LEU A 172 11.00 16.95 16.18
N LYS A 173 11.89 17.73 15.54
CA LYS A 173 11.83 19.20 15.57
C LYS A 173 10.59 19.72 14.83
N ALA A 174 10.23 19.12 13.70
CA ALA A 174 9.03 19.45 12.95
C ALA A 174 7.77 19.19 13.81
N VAL A 175 7.68 18.04 14.46
CA VAL A 175 6.57 17.69 15.37
C VAL A 175 6.51 18.64 16.57
N ALA A 176 7.64 18.94 17.19
CA ALA A 176 7.70 19.88 18.31
C ALA A 176 7.20 21.28 17.93
N ALA A 177 7.46 21.74 16.70
CA ALA A 177 7.01 23.03 16.20
C ALA A 177 5.47 23.13 16.05
N MET A 178 4.77 22.00 15.96
CA MET A 178 3.31 21.91 15.87
C MET A 178 2.61 21.81 17.24
N LYS A 179 3.35 21.56 18.32
CA LYS A 179 2.79 21.40 19.67
C LYS A 179 1.92 22.61 20.05
N GLY A 180 0.70 22.34 20.50
CA GLY A 180 -0.29 23.34 20.90
C GLY A 180 -0.99 24.09 19.74
N LYS A 181 -0.50 23.93 18.49
CA LYS A 181 -1.04 24.60 17.31
C LYS A 181 -2.05 23.74 16.55
N VAL A 182 -1.95 22.42 16.67
CA VAL A 182 -2.78 21.44 15.96
C VAL A 182 -3.39 20.44 16.93
N ASP A 183 -4.48 19.80 16.51
CA ASP A 183 -5.26 18.85 17.29
C ASP A 183 -4.82 17.39 17.08
N PHE A 184 -4.20 17.11 15.92
CA PHE A 184 -3.63 15.83 15.53
C PHE A 184 -2.59 16.02 14.41
N LEU A 185 -1.69 15.05 14.25
CA LEU A 185 -0.67 15.00 13.21
C LEU A 185 -1.01 13.92 12.19
N VAL A 186 -1.04 14.27 10.92
CA VAL A 186 -1.16 13.33 9.79
C VAL A 186 0.23 13.02 9.25
N CYS A 187 0.53 11.74 9.13
CA CYS A 187 1.72 11.21 8.51
C CYS A 187 1.32 10.50 7.21
N PHE A 188 1.97 10.82 6.10
CA PHE A 188 1.83 10.08 4.83
C PHE A 188 2.91 9.00 4.71
N PRO A 189 2.70 7.96 3.87
CA PRO A 189 3.75 7.00 3.57
C PRO A 189 5.03 7.69 3.08
N ASP A 190 6.11 7.57 3.85
CA ASP A 190 7.43 8.06 3.49
C ASP A 190 8.49 7.22 4.21
N PRO A 191 9.24 6.35 3.50
CA PRO A 191 10.23 5.47 4.14
C PRO A 191 11.47 6.22 4.67
N ASP A 192 11.76 7.44 4.19
CA ASP A 192 12.87 8.25 4.72
C ASP A 192 12.50 8.85 6.09
N LEU A 193 11.23 9.23 6.26
CA LEU A 193 10.73 9.81 7.51
C LEU A 193 10.22 8.75 8.50
N TYR A 194 9.52 7.71 8.04
CA TYR A 194 8.81 6.75 8.88
C TYR A 194 9.35 5.33 8.67
N ASN A 195 10.36 4.99 9.47
CA ASN A 195 11.05 3.70 9.43
C ASN A 195 11.29 3.17 10.85
N PRO A 196 11.81 1.93 11.01
CA PRO A 196 12.01 1.34 12.33
C PRO A 196 12.87 2.16 13.29
N LEU A 197 13.75 3.05 12.79
CA LEU A 197 14.61 3.90 13.61
C LEU A 197 13.88 5.18 14.09
N THR A 198 12.92 5.69 13.33
CA THR A 198 12.26 6.98 13.61
C THR A 198 10.89 6.85 14.28
N ILE A 199 10.17 5.75 14.03
CA ILE A 199 8.78 5.60 14.49
C ILE A 199 8.68 5.63 16.02
N LYS A 200 9.55 4.90 16.74
CA LYS A 200 9.51 4.87 18.21
C LYS A 200 9.79 6.25 18.82
N PRO A 201 10.87 6.97 18.46
CA PRO A 201 11.07 8.35 18.91
C PRO A 201 9.89 9.29 18.57
N LEU A 202 9.31 9.16 17.37
CA LEU A 202 8.16 9.95 16.95
C LEU A 202 6.93 9.73 17.84
N VAL A 203 6.60 8.47 18.14
CA VAL A 203 5.47 8.14 19.03
C VAL A 203 5.70 8.65 20.45
N MET A 204 6.93 8.56 20.98
CA MET A 204 7.26 9.12 22.29
C MET A 204 7.05 10.64 22.32
N ALA A 205 7.54 11.35 21.30
CA ALA A 205 7.34 12.80 21.18
C ALA A 205 5.86 13.19 21.05
N SER A 206 5.05 12.37 20.37
CA SER A 206 3.59 12.51 20.28
C SER A 206 2.92 12.40 21.65
N LEU A 207 3.29 11.39 22.45
CA LEU A 207 2.78 11.21 23.82
C LEU A 207 3.17 12.38 24.74
N GLU A 208 4.44 12.79 24.72
CA GLU A 208 4.95 13.94 25.51
C GLU A 208 4.27 15.27 25.13
N SER A 209 3.88 15.41 23.87
CA SER A 209 3.22 16.59 23.35
C SER A 209 1.70 16.52 23.40
N ARG A 210 1.13 15.38 23.85
CA ARG A 210 -0.31 15.05 23.78
C ARG A 210 -0.89 15.28 22.37
N LEU A 211 -0.11 14.96 21.35
CA LEU A 211 -0.47 15.20 19.95
C LEU A 211 -0.71 13.86 19.25
N PRO A 212 -1.97 13.40 19.09
CA PRO A 212 -2.25 12.12 18.44
C PRO A 212 -1.74 12.08 17.00
N ILE A 213 -1.09 10.97 16.64
CA ILE A 213 -0.66 10.67 15.27
C ILE A 213 -1.74 9.87 14.56
N VAL A 214 -2.04 10.24 13.33
CA VAL A 214 -2.81 9.48 12.34
C VAL A 214 -1.80 8.93 11.33
N GLY A 215 -1.60 7.62 11.36
CA GLY A 215 -0.70 6.91 10.47
C GLY A 215 -1.39 6.35 9.22
N PHE A 216 -0.59 5.71 8.38
CA PHE A 216 -0.99 5.21 7.07
C PHE A 216 -0.92 3.68 6.93
N SER A 217 -0.80 2.95 8.04
CA SER A 217 -0.75 1.47 8.01
C SER A 217 -1.09 0.83 9.36
N PRO A 218 -1.50 -0.46 9.38
CA PRO A 218 -1.68 -1.22 10.62
C PRO A 218 -0.40 -1.26 11.46
N ALA A 219 0.76 -1.40 10.81
CA ALA A 219 2.06 -1.45 11.49
C ALA A 219 2.34 -0.15 12.26
N PHE A 220 1.95 1.00 11.70
CA PHE A 220 2.11 2.29 12.37
C PHE A 220 1.18 2.42 13.60
N VAL A 221 -0.05 1.91 13.50
CA VAL A 221 -0.99 1.84 14.64
C VAL A 221 -0.46 0.92 15.75
N ARG A 222 0.09 -0.24 15.38
CA ARG A 222 0.79 -1.14 16.32
C ARG A 222 1.97 -0.48 17.01
N ALA A 223 2.71 0.35 16.28
CA ALA A 223 3.87 1.06 16.81
C ALA A 223 3.50 2.23 17.73
N GLY A 224 2.23 2.65 17.74
CA GLY A 224 1.68 3.62 18.69
C GLY A 224 1.07 4.88 18.08
N ALA A 225 0.77 4.89 16.78
CA ALA A 225 -0.14 5.89 16.23
C ALA A 225 -1.54 5.75 16.88
N ALA A 226 -2.22 6.87 17.11
CA ALA A 226 -3.53 6.88 17.74
C ALA A 226 -4.60 6.31 16.81
N ALA A 227 -4.52 6.63 15.52
CA ALA A 227 -5.36 6.07 14.48
C ALA A 227 -4.52 5.75 13.24
N GLY A 228 -5.07 4.95 12.34
CA GLY A 228 -4.51 4.68 11.03
C GLY A 228 -5.59 4.66 9.97
N ILE A 229 -5.33 5.28 8.83
CA ILE A 229 -6.20 5.25 7.66
C ILE A 229 -5.35 4.71 6.52
N TYR A 230 -5.75 3.59 5.96
CA TYR A 230 -4.91 2.87 5.00
C TYR A 230 -5.75 2.06 4.02
N PRO A 231 -5.20 1.67 2.87
CA PRO A 231 -5.91 0.84 1.90
C PRO A 231 -6.39 -0.49 2.50
N ASP A 232 -7.55 -0.98 2.07
CA ASP A 232 -7.89 -2.39 2.25
C ASP A 232 -7.04 -3.20 1.26
N TYR A 233 -5.87 -3.67 1.70
CA TYR A 233 -4.86 -4.27 0.82
C TYR A 233 -5.37 -5.51 0.06
N ARG A 234 -6.28 -6.29 0.66
CA ARG A 234 -6.96 -7.38 -0.05
C ARG A 234 -7.82 -6.86 -1.18
N GLU A 235 -8.57 -5.79 -0.95
CA GLU A 235 -9.36 -5.14 -2.00
C GLU A 235 -8.48 -4.49 -3.07
N THR A 236 -7.35 -3.89 -2.70
CA THR A 236 -6.33 -3.42 -3.67
C THR A 236 -5.81 -4.58 -4.54
N GLY A 237 -5.62 -5.76 -3.97
CA GLY A 237 -5.29 -6.97 -4.72
C GLY A 237 -6.38 -7.38 -5.72
N ARG A 238 -7.66 -7.28 -5.35
CA ARG A 238 -8.78 -7.53 -6.28
C ARG A 238 -8.85 -6.49 -7.40
N GLN A 239 -8.71 -5.21 -7.06
CA GLN A 239 -8.63 -4.12 -8.03
C GLN A 239 -7.48 -4.34 -9.02
N THR A 240 -6.33 -4.81 -8.53
CA THR A 240 -5.17 -5.14 -9.38
C THR A 240 -5.48 -6.30 -10.33
N ALA A 241 -6.18 -7.34 -9.86
CA ALA A 241 -6.61 -8.44 -10.73
C ALA A 241 -7.54 -7.97 -11.86
N GLU A 242 -8.47 -7.05 -11.56
CA GLU A 242 -9.35 -6.48 -12.58
C GLU A 242 -8.59 -5.66 -13.63
N VAL A 243 -7.59 -4.90 -13.21
CA VAL A 243 -6.68 -4.18 -14.15
C VAL A 243 -5.87 -5.17 -14.98
N ALA A 244 -5.32 -6.22 -14.34
CA ALA A 244 -4.55 -7.26 -15.01
C ALA A 244 -5.35 -7.96 -16.12
N LEU A 245 -6.61 -8.32 -15.84
CA LEU A 245 -7.50 -8.96 -16.82
C LEU A 245 -7.79 -8.03 -18.01
N ARG A 246 -8.06 -6.75 -17.76
CA ARG A 246 -8.24 -5.75 -18.84
C ARG A 246 -7.01 -5.65 -19.73
N MET A 247 -5.83 -5.53 -19.13
CA MET A 247 -4.56 -5.50 -19.87
C MET A 247 -4.34 -6.76 -20.71
N MET A 248 -4.63 -7.95 -20.16
CA MET A 248 -4.51 -9.21 -20.88
C MET A 248 -5.48 -9.33 -22.06
N HIS A 249 -6.62 -8.64 -22.01
CA HIS A 249 -7.57 -8.54 -23.11
C HIS A 249 -7.25 -7.42 -24.11
N GLY A 250 -6.15 -6.68 -23.90
CA GLY A 250 -5.78 -5.53 -24.73
C GLY A 250 -6.67 -4.30 -24.53
N GLU A 251 -7.40 -4.25 -23.41
CA GLU A 251 -8.22 -3.11 -23.02
C GLU A 251 -7.38 -2.05 -22.28
N ASP A 252 -7.89 -0.83 -22.21
CA ASP A 252 -7.25 0.22 -21.41
C ASP A 252 -7.31 -0.12 -19.91
N HIS A 253 -6.15 0.00 -19.26
CA HIS A 253 -5.99 -0.19 -17.81
C HIS A 253 -6.78 0.83 -16.98
N GLY A 254 -7.20 1.93 -17.59
CA GLY A 254 -7.96 3.01 -16.95
C GLY A 254 -7.06 4.03 -16.28
N ALA A 255 -7.67 4.94 -15.52
CA ALA A 255 -6.91 5.92 -14.75
C ALA A 255 -6.16 5.26 -13.60
N ASP A 256 -5.08 5.93 -13.17
CA ASP A 256 -4.32 5.60 -11.97
C ASP A 256 -5.19 5.84 -10.72
N ASP A 257 -6.09 4.91 -10.47
CA ASP A 257 -7.04 4.98 -9.38
C ASP A 257 -6.35 4.53 -8.09
N GLY A 258 -6.38 5.40 -7.08
CA GLY A 258 -6.04 5.03 -5.72
C GLY A 258 -6.93 3.89 -5.19
N PRO A 259 -6.74 3.48 -3.93
CA PRO A 259 -7.46 2.35 -3.36
C PRO A 259 -8.97 2.61 -3.34
N ARG A 260 -9.77 1.72 -3.93
CA ARG A 260 -11.25 1.82 -3.94
C ARG A 260 -11.87 1.72 -2.55
N LYS A 261 -11.18 1.09 -1.61
CA LYS A 261 -11.64 0.89 -0.24
C LYS A 261 -10.50 1.14 0.75
N VAL A 262 -10.83 1.84 1.83
CA VAL A 262 -9.91 2.08 2.94
C VAL A 262 -10.41 1.40 4.21
N ARG A 263 -9.49 1.10 5.11
CA ARG A 263 -9.72 0.67 6.48
C ARG A 263 -9.28 1.77 7.42
N VAL A 264 -9.99 1.87 8.53
CA VAL A 264 -9.63 2.75 9.64
C VAL A 264 -9.37 1.90 10.86
N ALA A 265 -8.25 2.13 11.51
CA ALA A 265 -7.90 1.51 12.78
C ALA A 265 -7.73 2.57 13.85
N ILE A 266 -8.07 2.21 15.09
CA ILE A 266 -7.88 3.05 16.27
C ILE A 266 -7.10 2.28 17.34
N ASN A 267 -6.22 2.98 18.04
CA ASN A 267 -5.47 2.45 19.17
C ASN A 267 -6.04 3.01 20.48
N GLN A 268 -6.90 2.22 21.13
CA GLN A 268 -7.59 2.65 22.35
C GLN A 268 -6.64 2.89 23.52
N ARG A 269 -5.51 2.17 23.59
CA ARG A 269 -4.50 2.39 24.63
C ARG A 269 -3.83 3.74 24.46
N ILE A 270 -3.39 4.06 23.24
CA ILE A 270 -2.77 5.36 22.94
C ILE A 270 -3.75 6.50 23.13
N ALA A 271 -5.01 6.32 22.72
CA ALA A 271 -6.03 7.34 22.90
C ALA A 271 -6.26 7.71 24.38
N ARG A 272 -6.32 6.69 25.26
CA ARG A 272 -6.38 6.91 26.71
C ARG A 272 -5.16 7.64 27.26
N LEU A 273 -3.95 7.28 26.83
CA LEU A 273 -2.71 7.95 27.26
C LEU A 273 -2.66 9.41 26.83
N LEU A 274 -3.22 9.72 25.66
CA LEU A 274 -3.30 11.08 25.12
C LEU A 274 -4.50 11.88 25.66
N GLY A 275 -5.44 11.24 26.35
CA GLY A 275 -6.69 11.86 26.80
C GLY A 275 -7.60 12.25 25.63
N VAL A 276 -7.66 11.41 24.59
CA VAL A 276 -8.50 11.63 23.39
C VAL A 276 -9.54 10.52 23.27
N GLU A 277 -10.72 10.87 22.78
CA GLU A 277 -11.82 9.94 22.55
C GLU A 277 -12.12 9.85 21.06
N PHE A 278 -12.52 8.67 20.59
CA PHE A 278 -12.92 8.44 19.20
C PHE A 278 -14.44 8.36 19.09
N GLN A 279 -14.99 8.97 18.06
CA GLN A 279 -16.34 8.69 17.60
C GLN A 279 -16.31 7.66 16.48
N THR A 280 -16.96 6.52 16.69
CA THR A 280 -16.89 5.36 15.79
C THR A 280 -18.24 4.98 15.20
N SER A 281 -19.33 5.67 15.58
CA SER A 281 -20.69 5.34 15.12
C SER A 281 -20.88 5.51 13.61
N ALA A 282 -20.13 6.43 12.99
CA ALA A 282 -20.23 6.74 11.58
C ALA A 282 -19.29 5.92 10.68
N LEU A 283 -18.42 5.07 11.25
CA LEU A 283 -17.38 4.39 10.48
C LEU A 283 -16.97 3.04 11.09
N SER A 284 -16.83 2.02 10.25
CA SER A 284 -16.32 0.70 10.68
C SER A 284 -14.83 0.79 11.02
N VAL A 285 -14.48 0.58 12.28
CA VAL A 285 -13.09 0.67 12.76
C VAL A 285 -12.56 -0.67 13.26
N GLU A 286 -11.29 -0.93 12.96
CA GLU A 286 -10.51 -1.97 13.63
C GLU A 286 -9.95 -1.42 14.95
N VAL A 287 -10.08 -2.18 16.03
CA VAL A 287 -9.70 -1.73 17.38
C VAL A 287 -8.44 -2.45 17.85
N PHE A 288 -7.35 -1.69 17.98
CA PHE A 288 -6.11 -2.12 18.62
C PHE A 288 -6.20 -1.81 20.11
N ARG A 289 -6.02 -2.84 20.95
CA ARG A 289 -6.19 -2.78 22.41
C ARG A 289 -4.85 -2.85 23.14
#